data_AF-A0A535NKP5-F1
#
_entry.id   AF-A0A535NKP5-F1
#
_cell.length_a   1.000
_cell.length_b   1.000
_cell.length_c   1.000
_cell.angle_alpha   90.00
_cell.angle_beta   90.00
_cell.angle_gamma   90.00
#
_symmetry.space_group_name_H-M   'P 1'
#
loop_
_entity.id
_entity.type
_entity.pdbx_description
1 polymer ?
#
loop_
_entity_poly.entity_id
_entity_poly.type
_entity_poly.pdbx_seq_one_letter_code
_entity_poly.pdbx_strand_id
1 'polypeptide(L)'
;MDRVGSLRWRLRSWWYATLHTLGMNRAPSIAYLRATRKGKAPVRDQPPPVPRWGAPPDDEVGVAVAARMVLASQPRLFIAVTDCVAYSNGFTLGIAVRSKDEIRPDMMGFGPHREHGDDAGIQVSIRFSDGRDSRGAGLGPNREVMAYYKEWSEGKDPPEPVGPIIGQQGGGGGGHRWDFHYFIWPLPPDGQVTITCKWPGRGLQTAGKELNGTAIRAAGLKSKSVWD
;
A
#
# COMPACT_ATOMS: atom_id res chain seq x y z
N MET A 1 -3.54 -11.15 -33.97
CA MET A 1 -2.23 -11.59 -33.43
C MET A 1 -1.18 -11.43 -34.52
N ASP A 2 -0.33 -10.41 -34.41
CA ASP A 2 0.62 -10.03 -35.46
C ASP A 2 1.76 -11.03 -35.62
N ARG A 3 1.78 -11.72 -36.77
CA ARG A 3 2.82 -12.69 -37.16
C ARG A 3 4.23 -12.08 -37.19
N VAL A 4 4.34 -10.76 -37.38
CA VAL A 4 5.61 -10.03 -37.39
C VAL A 4 6.22 -9.93 -35.98
N GLY A 5 5.39 -9.82 -34.94
CA GLY A 5 5.85 -9.76 -33.55
C GLY A 5 6.43 -11.09 -33.07
N SER A 6 5.81 -12.21 -33.46
CA SER A 6 6.26 -13.55 -33.04
C SER A 6 7.58 -13.96 -33.71
N LEU A 7 7.80 -13.54 -34.97
CA LEU A 7 9.04 -13.82 -35.70
C LEU A 7 10.23 -13.04 -35.10
N ARG A 8 10.03 -11.76 -34.76
CA ARG A 8 11.06 -10.92 -34.12
C ARG A 8 11.41 -11.43 -32.72
N TRP A 9 10.42 -11.91 -31.97
CA TRP A 9 10.64 -12.50 -30.65
C TRP A 9 11.43 -13.82 -30.74
N ARG A 10 11.07 -14.70 -31.68
CA ARG A 10 11.77 -15.98 -31.90
C ARG A 10 13.23 -15.81 -32.32
N LEU A 11 13.50 -14.91 -33.27
CA LEU A 11 14.87 -14.62 -33.71
C LEU A 11 15.72 -14.04 -32.57
N ARG A 12 15.14 -13.18 -31.74
CA ARG A 12 15.83 -12.59 -30.59
C ARG A 12 16.11 -13.64 -29.50
N SER A 13 15.14 -14.50 -29.18
CA SER A 13 15.34 -15.59 -28.22
C SER A 13 16.38 -16.60 -28.69
N TRP A 14 16.41 -16.92 -29.99
CA TRP A 14 17.41 -17.81 -30.57
C TRP A 14 18.81 -17.21 -30.49
N TRP A 15 18.95 -15.91 -30.79
CA TRP A 15 20.21 -15.19 -30.66
C TRP A 15 20.75 -15.16 -29.22
N TYR A 16 19.88 -14.92 -28.23
CA TYR A 16 20.28 -14.95 -26.81
C TYR A 16 20.66 -16.36 -26.33
N ALA A 17 19.99 -17.40 -26.81
CA ALA A 17 20.33 -18.79 -26.50
C ALA A 17 21.73 -19.17 -27.05
N THR A 18 22.05 -18.75 -28.27
CA THR A 18 23.36 -18.99 -28.90
C THR A 18 24.49 -18.22 -28.21
N LEU A 19 24.22 -17.00 -27.71
CA LEU A 19 25.20 -16.25 -26.92
C LEU A 19 25.45 -16.89 -25.53
N HIS A 20 24.43 -17.52 -24.95
CA HIS A 20 24.55 -18.26 -23.69
C HIS A 20 25.37 -19.55 -23.84
N THR A 21 25.23 -20.28 -24.95
CA THR A 21 26.00 -21.51 -25.21
C THR A 21 27.48 -21.25 -25.52
N LEU A 22 27.79 -20.05 -26.03
CA LEU A 22 29.17 -19.62 -26.32
C LEU A 22 29.91 -19.01 -25.11
N GLY A 23 29.31 -19.03 -23.90
CA GLY A 23 29.97 -18.53 -22.68
C GLY A 23 30.19 -17.02 -22.65
N MET A 24 29.59 -16.26 -23.58
CA MET A 24 29.72 -14.81 -23.68
C MET A 24 28.75 -14.10 -22.73
N ASN A 25 28.77 -14.46 -21.45
CA ASN A 25 28.02 -13.76 -20.40
C ASN A 25 28.72 -12.45 -20.03
N ARG A 26 28.69 -11.46 -20.92
CA ARG A 26 28.90 -10.08 -20.51
C ARG A 26 27.55 -9.53 -20.09
N ALA A 27 27.37 -9.37 -18.77
CA ALA A 27 26.37 -8.43 -18.26
C ALA A 27 26.43 -7.15 -19.12
N PRO A 28 25.30 -6.61 -19.59
CA PRO A 28 25.32 -5.46 -20.47
C PRO A 28 26.14 -4.36 -19.80
N SER A 29 27.21 -3.93 -20.46
CA SER A 29 28.08 -2.90 -19.90
C SER A 29 27.25 -1.65 -19.60
N ILE A 30 27.64 -0.89 -18.57
CA ILE A 30 27.00 0.40 -18.22
C ILE A 30 26.94 1.31 -19.48
N ALA A 31 27.93 1.20 -20.37
CA ALA A 31 27.94 1.89 -21.66
C ALA A 31 26.82 1.45 -22.61
N TYR A 32 26.50 0.14 -22.70
CA TYR A 32 25.38 -0.37 -23.49
C TYR A 32 24.01 0.06 -22.91
N LEU A 33 23.87 0.03 -21.57
CA LEU A 33 22.67 0.53 -20.88
C LEU A 33 22.48 2.04 -21.07
N ARG A 34 23.57 2.83 -21.11
CA ARG A 34 23.54 4.26 -21.42
C ARG A 34 23.27 4.53 -22.90
N ALA A 35 23.86 3.76 -23.82
CA ALA A 35 23.69 3.93 -25.27
C ALA A 35 22.26 3.60 -25.73
N THR A 36 21.63 2.60 -25.11
CA THR A 36 20.21 2.26 -25.33
C THR A 36 19.23 3.20 -24.60
N ARG A 37 19.75 4.15 -23.79
CA ARG A 37 19.00 5.21 -23.09
C ARG A 37 18.92 6.52 -23.87
N LYS A 38 19.62 6.66 -25.01
CA LYS A 38 19.56 7.88 -25.85
C LYS A 38 18.11 8.14 -26.28
N GLY A 39 17.48 9.16 -25.71
CA GLY A 39 16.12 9.61 -26.02
C GLY A 39 15.03 9.28 -24.98
N LYS A 40 15.34 8.55 -23.90
CA LYS A 40 14.40 8.39 -22.77
C LYS A 40 14.61 9.53 -21.79
N ALA A 41 13.50 10.11 -21.29
CA ALA A 41 13.53 11.13 -20.24
C ALA A 41 14.41 10.67 -19.06
N PRO A 42 15.14 11.60 -18.41
CA PRO A 42 15.99 11.24 -17.29
C PRO A 42 15.14 10.59 -16.19
N VAL A 43 15.40 9.32 -15.91
CA VAL A 43 14.85 8.67 -14.72
C VAL A 43 15.44 9.41 -13.53
N ARG A 44 14.58 9.87 -12.62
CA ARG A 44 15.04 10.49 -11.37
C ARG A 44 15.76 9.41 -10.56
N ASP A 45 17.06 9.61 -10.31
CA ASP A 45 17.89 8.66 -9.55
C ASP A 45 17.73 8.81 -8.03
N GLN A 46 17.12 9.90 -7.56
CA GLN A 46 16.77 10.11 -6.16
C GLN A 46 15.47 9.37 -5.81
N PRO A 47 15.25 8.96 -4.54
CA PRO A 47 13.94 8.52 -4.11
C PRO A 47 12.93 9.68 -4.20
N PRO A 48 11.64 9.41 -4.49
CA PRO A 48 10.63 10.46 -4.44
C PRO A 48 10.58 11.07 -3.04
N PRO A 49 10.41 12.40 -2.93
CA PRO A 49 10.01 12.99 -1.66
C PRO A 49 8.71 12.30 -1.23
N VAL A 50 8.56 12.07 0.08
CA VAL A 50 7.35 11.42 0.59
C VAL A 50 6.17 12.32 0.27
N PRO A 51 5.21 11.88 -0.55
CA PRO A 51 4.08 12.71 -0.91
C PRO A 51 3.15 12.87 0.30
N ARG A 52 2.35 13.94 0.33
CA ARG A 52 1.44 14.22 1.46
C ARG A 52 0.44 13.11 1.78
N TRP A 53 0.16 12.24 0.81
CA TRP A 53 -0.72 11.08 0.96
C TRP A 53 0.02 9.80 1.36
N GLY A 54 1.35 9.82 1.38
CA GLY A 54 2.21 8.68 1.69
C GLY A 54 2.53 8.52 3.19
N ALA A 55 2.45 9.60 3.98
CA ALA A 55 2.73 9.55 5.41
C ALA A 55 2.04 10.70 6.18
N PRO A 56 1.90 10.57 7.51
CA PRO A 56 1.65 11.71 8.39
C PRO A 56 2.75 12.78 8.24
N PRO A 57 2.48 14.05 8.57
CA PRO A 57 3.49 15.10 8.55
C PRO A 57 4.52 14.86 9.66
N ASP A 58 5.80 15.00 9.34
CA ASP A 58 6.91 14.75 10.29
C ASP A 58 7.05 15.86 11.35
N ASP A 59 6.48 17.03 11.06
CA ASP A 59 6.52 18.24 11.88
C ASP A 59 5.24 18.46 12.70
N GLU A 60 4.33 17.49 12.76
CA GLU A 60 3.07 17.61 13.52
C GLU A 60 2.93 16.60 14.66
N VAL A 61 2.36 17.06 15.77
CA VAL A 61 1.77 16.17 16.79
C VAL A 61 0.28 16.00 16.49
N GLY A 62 -0.09 14.78 16.14
CA GLY A 62 -1.48 14.43 15.88
C GLY A 62 -2.34 14.37 17.15
N VAL A 63 -3.66 14.43 16.96
CA VAL A 63 -4.67 14.43 18.02
C VAL A 63 -5.35 13.06 18.09
N ALA A 64 -5.33 12.43 19.28
CA ALA A 64 -5.96 11.14 19.49
C ALA A 64 -7.49 11.21 19.39
N VAL A 65 -8.08 10.20 18.75
CA VAL A 65 -9.53 10.04 18.58
C VAL A 65 -9.96 8.72 19.22
N ALA A 66 -11.05 8.75 20.00
CA ALA A 66 -11.62 7.55 20.58
C ALA A 66 -12.19 6.63 19.48
N ALA A 67 -11.42 5.62 19.10
CA ALA A 67 -11.70 4.73 17.96
C ALA A 67 -11.57 3.23 18.28
N ARG A 68 -11.27 2.88 19.54
CA ARG A 68 -11.04 1.48 19.91
C ARG A 68 -12.30 0.65 19.74
N MET A 69 -12.23 -0.39 18.92
CA MET A 69 -13.36 -1.27 18.64
C MET A 69 -12.91 -2.64 18.13
N VAL A 70 -13.76 -3.65 18.33
CA VAL A 70 -13.55 -4.99 17.78
C VAL A 70 -14.13 -5.03 16.36
N LEU A 71 -13.28 -5.33 15.37
CA LEU A 71 -13.69 -5.52 13.98
C LEU A 71 -14.26 -6.93 13.77
N ALA A 72 -13.54 -7.94 14.26
CA ALA A 72 -13.94 -9.34 14.16
C ALA A 72 -13.55 -10.10 15.42
N SER A 73 -14.47 -10.93 15.93
CA SER A 73 -14.23 -11.85 17.04
C SER A 73 -14.77 -13.23 16.67
N GLN A 74 -13.88 -14.11 16.26
CA GLN A 74 -14.15 -15.52 15.95
C GLN A 74 -13.48 -16.42 16.99
N PRO A 75 -13.84 -17.72 17.09
CA PRO A 75 -13.29 -18.62 18.10
C PRO A 75 -11.75 -18.74 18.14
N ARG A 76 -11.06 -18.46 17.02
CA ARG A 76 -9.61 -18.57 16.84
C ARG A 76 -8.93 -17.32 16.28
N LEU A 77 -9.68 -16.26 16.01
CA LEU A 77 -9.18 -15.04 15.37
C LEU A 77 -9.89 -13.82 15.98
N PHE A 78 -9.10 -12.85 16.44
CA PHE A 78 -9.58 -11.59 16.98
C PHE A 78 -8.85 -10.44 16.29
N ILE A 79 -9.61 -9.48 15.77
CA ILE A 79 -9.10 -8.29 15.08
C ILE A 79 -9.77 -7.06 15.66
N ALA A 80 -8.99 -6.06 16.05
CA ALA A 80 -9.48 -4.83 16.63
C ALA A 80 -8.72 -3.61 16.14
N VAL A 81 -9.42 -2.47 16.09
CA VAL A 81 -8.79 -1.16 16.02
C VAL A 81 -8.33 -0.78 17.43
N THR A 82 -7.06 -0.43 17.59
CA THR A 82 -6.46 -0.14 18.90
C THR A 82 -6.43 1.34 19.22
N ASP A 83 -6.15 2.15 18.20
CA ASP A 83 -5.90 3.59 18.30
C ASP A 83 -6.24 4.29 16.98
N CYS A 84 -6.49 5.59 17.08
CA CYS A 84 -6.64 6.50 15.96
C CYS A 84 -6.02 7.84 16.32
N VAL A 85 -5.17 8.37 15.46
CA VAL A 85 -4.55 9.70 15.64
C VAL A 85 -4.73 10.49 14.35
N ALA A 86 -5.30 11.69 14.44
CA ALA A 86 -5.56 12.55 13.29
C ALA A 86 -4.51 13.67 13.20
N TYR A 87 -4.06 13.92 11.98
CA TYR A 87 -3.10 14.95 11.57
C TYR A 87 -3.79 15.91 10.59
N SER A 88 -3.14 17.00 10.19
CA SER A 88 -3.74 17.98 9.28
C SER A 88 -4.07 17.38 7.90
N ASN A 89 -3.26 16.42 7.43
CA ASN A 89 -3.37 15.82 6.10
C ASN A 89 -4.16 14.49 6.07
N GLY A 90 -4.34 13.82 7.20
CA GLY A 90 -4.87 12.45 7.25
C GLY A 90 -4.92 11.90 8.67
N PHE A 91 -5.05 10.59 8.82
CA PHE A 91 -5.09 9.97 10.15
C PHE A 91 -4.47 8.58 10.13
N THR A 92 -3.94 8.16 11.28
CA THR A 92 -3.43 6.81 11.47
C THR A 92 -4.45 5.94 12.19
N LEU A 93 -4.41 4.63 11.91
CA LEU A 93 -5.16 3.59 12.62
C LEU A 93 -4.22 2.45 13.02
N GLY A 94 -4.26 2.08 14.29
CA GLY A 94 -3.65 0.85 14.78
C GLY A 94 -4.61 -0.33 14.64
N ILE A 95 -4.11 -1.46 14.13
CA ILE A 95 -4.87 -2.71 14.02
C ILE A 95 -4.10 -3.83 14.72
N ALA A 96 -4.76 -4.45 15.69
CA ALA A 96 -4.28 -5.64 16.38
C ALA A 96 -4.94 -6.89 15.81
N VAL A 97 -4.12 -7.90 15.52
CA VAL A 97 -4.53 -9.25 15.16
C VAL A 97 -4.04 -10.21 16.24
N ARG A 98 -4.94 -11.05 16.76
CA ARG A 98 -4.62 -12.15 17.67
C ARG A 98 -5.21 -13.43 17.13
N SER A 99 -4.43 -14.51 17.13
CA SER A 99 -4.90 -15.82 16.68
C SER A 99 -4.45 -16.94 17.62
N LYS A 100 -5.28 -17.96 17.77
CA LYS A 100 -4.91 -19.20 18.46
C LYS A 100 -3.94 -20.04 17.63
N ASP A 101 -4.02 -19.92 16.31
CA ASP A 101 -3.12 -20.58 15.39
C ASP A 101 -1.89 -19.72 15.14
N GLU A 102 -0.79 -20.35 14.79
CA GLU A 102 0.39 -19.61 14.36
C GLU A 102 0.09 -18.91 13.03
N ILE A 103 0.40 -17.62 12.97
CA ILE A 103 0.41 -16.83 11.75
C ILE A 103 1.86 -16.71 11.32
N ARG A 104 2.15 -17.32 10.18
CA ARG A 104 3.48 -17.27 9.58
C ARG A 104 3.79 -15.83 9.13
N PRO A 105 5.04 -15.37 9.27
CA PRO A 105 5.43 -14.02 8.86
C PRO A 105 5.15 -13.69 7.38
N ASP A 106 5.25 -14.68 6.49
CA ASP A 106 5.02 -14.47 5.05
C ASP A 106 3.56 -14.09 4.74
N MET A 107 2.59 -14.60 5.51
CA MET A 107 1.20 -14.19 5.40
C MET A 107 0.99 -12.72 5.77
N MET A 108 1.91 -12.13 6.53
CA MET A 108 1.86 -10.72 6.95
C MET A 108 2.75 -9.82 6.10
N GLY A 109 3.24 -10.32 4.96
CA GLY A 109 4.14 -9.59 4.06
C GLY A 109 5.60 -9.60 4.49
N PHE A 110 5.95 -10.32 5.56
CA PHE A 110 7.33 -10.50 6.02
C PHE A 110 7.90 -11.80 5.47
N GLY A 111 8.34 -11.78 4.21
CA GLY A 111 8.90 -12.96 3.55
C GLY A 111 9.13 -12.73 2.04
N PRO A 112 9.72 -13.71 1.34
CA PRO A 112 9.86 -13.64 -0.10
C PRO A 112 8.49 -13.46 -0.77
N HIS A 113 8.42 -12.56 -1.75
CA HIS A 113 7.17 -12.24 -2.45
C HIS A 113 6.63 -13.51 -3.14
N ARG A 114 5.58 -14.11 -2.59
CA ARG A 114 4.85 -15.23 -3.22
C ARG A 114 3.64 -14.66 -3.94
N GLU A 115 3.19 -15.32 -5.02
CA GLU A 115 1.89 -15.01 -5.61
C GLU A 115 0.82 -15.32 -4.56
N HIS A 116 0.21 -14.27 -3.99
CA HIS A 116 -0.75 -14.42 -2.91
C HIS A 116 -2.10 -14.86 -3.51
N GLY A 117 -2.38 -16.16 -3.44
CA GLY A 117 -3.72 -16.71 -3.65
C GLY A 117 -4.63 -16.47 -2.44
N ASP A 118 -5.48 -17.44 -2.11
CA ASP A 118 -6.39 -17.39 -0.95
C ASP A 118 -5.66 -17.29 0.41
N ASP A 119 -4.35 -17.53 0.43
CA ASP A 119 -3.43 -17.36 1.56
C ASP A 119 -2.94 -15.91 1.77
N ALA A 120 -3.48 -14.94 1.01
CA ALA A 120 -3.20 -13.53 1.24
C ALA A 120 -3.47 -13.14 2.70
N GLY A 121 -2.60 -12.28 3.25
CA GLY A 121 -2.77 -11.70 4.57
C GLY A 121 -4.07 -10.92 4.76
N ILE A 122 -4.25 -10.38 5.96
CA ILE A 122 -5.38 -9.50 6.27
C ILE A 122 -5.45 -8.35 5.25
N GLN A 123 -6.62 -8.18 4.62
CA GLN A 123 -6.88 -7.08 3.69
C GLN A 123 -7.78 -6.07 4.38
N VAL A 124 -7.28 -4.84 4.54
CA VAL A 124 -8.00 -3.72 5.15
C VAL A 124 -8.39 -2.73 4.07
N SER A 125 -9.60 -2.18 4.16
CA SER A 125 -10.10 -1.13 3.27
C SER A 125 -10.90 -0.10 4.04
N ILE A 126 -10.88 1.12 3.55
CA ILE A 126 -11.58 2.28 4.11
C ILE A 126 -12.56 2.84 3.08
N ARG A 127 -13.72 3.27 3.56
CA ARG A 127 -14.71 4.01 2.79
C ARG A 127 -15.16 5.25 3.56
N PHE A 128 -15.24 6.38 2.87
CA PHE A 128 -15.75 7.64 3.40
C PHE A 128 -17.25 7.78 3.18
N SER A 129 -17.89 8.68 3.93
CA SER A 129 -19.33 8.96 3.83
C SER A 129 -19.76 9.51 2.47
N ASP A 130 -18.83 10.14 1.73
CA ASP A 130 -19.03 10.60 0.35
C ASP A 130 -18.95 9.49 -0.71
N GLY A 131 -18.74 8.24 -0.29
CA GLY A 131 -18.71 7.06 -1.15
C GLY A 131 -17.34 6.70 -1.69
N ARG A 132 -16.29 7.52 -1.47
CA ARG A 132 -14.93 7.19 -1.92
C ARG A 132 -14.36 6.01 -1.14
N ASP A 133 -13.64 5.11 -1.83
CA ASP A 133 -13.13 3.84 -1.29
C ASP A 133 -11.64 3.62 -1.61
N SER A 134 -10.90 3.08 -0.63
CA SER A 134 -9.46 2.85 -0.70
C SER A 134 -8.99 1.87 -1.76
N ARG A 135 -9.87 0.98 -2.22
CA ARG A 135 -9.53 -0.01 -3.26
C ARG A 135 -9.49 0.60 -4.66
N GLY A 136 -9.94 1.85 -4.84
CA GLY A 136 -10.13 2.45 -6.15
C GLY A 136 -11.07 1.60 -7.03
N ALA A 137 -10.92 1.70 -8.35
CA ALA A 137 -11.77 0.99 -9.31
C ALA A 137 -11.36 -0.47 -9.63
N GLY A 138 -10.52 -1.14 -8.82
CA GLY A 138 -9.97 -2.45 -9.18
C GLY A 138 -9.54 -3.37 -8.04
N LEU A 139 -9.14 -4.60 -8.40
CA LEU A 139 -8.53 -5.59 -7.50
C LEU A 139 -7.00 -5.48 -7.58
N GLY A 140 -6.33 -5.21 -6.46
CA GLY A 140 -4.87 -5.12 -6.38
C GLY A 140 -4.39 -3.90 -5.58
N PRO A 141 -3.06 -3.63 -5.54
CA PRO A 141 -2.52 -2.40 -4.97
C PRO A 141 -3.17 -1.18 -5.66
N ASN A 142 -3.32 -0.08 -4.92
CA ASN A 142 -4.02 1.10 -5.43
C ASN A 142 -3.38 1.56 -6.76
N ARG A 143 -4.12 1.40 -7.86
CA ARG A 143 -3.63 1.62 -9.22
C ARG A 143 -3.22 3.08 -9.46
N GLU A 144 -3.89 4.01 -8.80
CA GLU A 144 -3.60 5.44 -8.89
C GLU A 144 -2.25 5.76 -8.23
N VAL A 145 -1.97 5.15 -7.08
CA VAL A 145 -0.66 5.24 -6.42
C VAL A 145 0.45 4.66 -7.29
N MET A 146 0.21 3.50 -7.93
CA MET A 146 1.19 2.90 -8.83
C MET A 146 1.43 3.75 -10.09
N ALA A 147 0.37 4.35 -10.65
CA ALA A 147 0.46 5.25 -11.79
C ALA A 147 1.26 6.52 -11.43
N TYR A 148 1.00 7.11 -10.25
CA TYR A 148 1.75 8.24 -9.72
C TYR A 148 3.26 7.94 -9.70
N TYR A 149 3.68 6.85 -9.03
CA TYR A 149 5.12 6.55 -8.92
C TYR A 149 5.77 6.23 -10.27
N LYS A 150 5.03 5.57 -11.18
CA LYS A 150 5.51 5.32 -12.53
C LYS A 150 5.78 6.63 -13.27
N GLU A 151 4.82 7.55 -13.29
CA GLU A 151 4.98 8.84 -13.98
C GLU A 151 6.05 9.72 -13.33
N TRP A 152 6.12 9.73 -12.00
CA TRP A 152 7.19 10.40 -11.26
C TRP A 152 8.57 9.85 -11.63
N SER A 153 8.72 8.53 -11.73
CA SER A 153 9.98 7.89 -12.14
C SER A 153 10.37 8.21 -13.59
N GLU A 154 9.39 8.54 -14.44
CA GLU A 154 9.59 9.01 -15.82
C GLU A 154 9.96 10.50 -15.88
N GLY A 155 10.14 11.17 -14.73
CA GLY A 155 10.51 12.57 -14.63
C GLY A 155 9.33 13.54 -14.79
N LYS A 156 8.08 13.05 -14.77
CA LYS A 156 6.87 13.88 -14.83
C LYS A 156 6.51 14.40 -13.44
N ASP A 157 5.55 15.32 -13.44
CA ASP A 157 4.88 15.81 -12.24
C ASP A 157 3.42 15.30 -12.23
N PRO A 158 3.20 14.05 -11.78
CA PRO A 158 1.87 13.46 -11.80
C PRO A 158 0.91 14.18 -10.85
N PRO A 159 -0.37 14.32 -11.22
CA PRO A 159 -1.37 14.86 -10.31
C PRO A 159 -1.52 13.94 -9.10
N GLU A 160 -1.97 14.52 -8.00
CA GLU A 160 -2.23 13.73 -6.83
C GLU A 160 -3.40 12.75 -7.03
N PRO A 161 -3.28 11.53 -6.49
CA PRO A 161 -4.33 10.52 -6.57
C PRO A 161 -5.58 10.94 -5.79
N VAL A 162 -6.74 10.39 -6.16
CA VAL A 162 -8.00 10.66 -5.48
C VAL A 162 -8.15 9.68 -4.32
N GLY A 163 -8.14 10.20 -3.09
CA GLY A 163 -8.29 9.36 -1.90
C GLY A 163 -9.71 8.82 -1.67
N PRO A 164 -9.90 7.89 -0.71
CA PRO A 164 -8.93 7.56 0.32
C PRO A 164 -7.81 6.64 -0.17
N ILE A 165 -6.61 6.82 0.37
CA ILE A 165 -5.45 5.94 0.18
C ILE A 165 -5.09 5.39 1.54
N ILE A 166 -4.83 4.09 1.59
CA ILE A 166 -4.35 3.40 2.79
C ILE A 166 -2.93 2.92 2.54
N GLY A 167 -2.00 3.40 3.36
CA GLY A 167 -0.60 2.96 3.39
C GLY A 167 -0.29 2.30 4.72
N GLN A 168 0.43 1.18 4.71
CA GLN A 168 0.95 0.57 5.93
C GLN A 168 2.26 1.28 6.31
N GLN A 169 2.28 2.00 7.43
CA GLN A 169 3.44 2.75 7.90
C GLN A 169 4.40 1.91 8.74
N GLY A 170 3.93 0.75 9.17
CA GLY A 170 4.71 -0.16 9.97
C GLY A 170 3.83 -1.27 10.52
N GLY A 171 4.48 -2.15 11.25
CA GLY A 171 3.83 -3.27 11.89
C GLY A 171 4.82 -4.37 12.15
N GLY A 172 4.46 -5.25 13.05
CA GLY A 172 5.31 -6.32 13.48
C GLY A 172 4.56 -7.29 14.36
N GLY A 173 5.19 -8.43 14.61
CA GLY A 173 4.56 -9.50 15.34
C GLY A 173 5.32 -10.79 15.19
N GLY A 174 4.74 -11.83 15.76
CA GLY A 174 5.26 -13.18 15.73
C GLY A 174 4.22 -14.17 16.21
N GLY A 175 4.16 -15.31 15.52
CA GLY A 175 3.25 -16.41 15.82
C GLY A 175 1.80 -15.96 15.97
N HIS A 176 1.35 -15.79 17.21
CA HIS A 176 -0.05 -15.55 17.58
C HIS A 176 -0.47 -14.08 17.64
N ARG A 177 0.48 -13.14 17.55
CA ARG A 177 0.24 -11.71 17.76
C ARG A 177 0.88 -10.86 16.68
N TRP A 178 0.08 -9.97 16.09
CA TRP A 178 0.54 -8.98 15.12
C TRP A 178 -0.14 -7.64 15.37
N ASP A 179 0.61 -6.56 15.24
CA ASP A 179 0.15 -5.19 15.40
C ASP A 179 0.62 -4.37 14.18
N PHE A 180 -0.29 -3.64 13.55
CA PHE A 180 -0.04 -2.86 12.33
C PHE A 180 -0.47 -1.41 12.50
N HIS A 181 0.23 -0.51 11.83
CA HIS A 181 -0.12 0.90 11.76
C HIS A 181 -0.37 1.30 10.31
N TYR A 182 -1.55 1.81 10.05
CA TYR A 182 -1.95 2.33 8.75
C TYR A 182 -2.06 3.84 8.80
N PHE A 183 -1.65 4.51 7.73
CA PHE A 183 -1.99 5.89 7.46
C PHE A 183 -3.04 5.95 6.37
N ILE A 184 -4.07 6.77 6.60
CA ILE A 184 -5.19 6.99 5.71
C ILE A 184 -5.16 8.46 5.32
N TRP A 185 -5.14 8.71 4.01
CA TRP A 185 -5.22 10.04 3.44
C TRP A 185 -6.41 10.15 2.48
N PRO A 186 -7.12 11.28 2.38
CA PRO A 186 -6.99 12.47 3.22
C PRO A 186 -7.79 12.33 4.53
N LEU A 187 -7.97 13.42 5.26
CA LEU A 187 -9.02 13.49 6.27
C LEU A 187 -10.40 13.19 5.63
N PRO A 188 -11.28 12.45 6.32
CA PRO A 188 -12.60 12.14 5.82
C PRO A 188 -13.49 13.40 5.77
N PRO A 189 -14.50 13.45 4.90
CA PRO A 189 -15.60 14.40 5.02
C PRO A 189 -16.41 14.15 6.31
N ASP A 190 -17.33 15.06 6.62
CA ASP A 190 -18.26 14.87 7.75
C ASP A 190 -19.13 13.61 7.52
N GLY A 191 -19.34 12.85 8.59
CA GLY A 191 -20.07 11.59 8.58
C GLY A 191 -19.22 10.42 9.04
N GLN A 192 -19.61 9.21 8.64
CA GLN A 192 -18.95 7.97 9.03
C GLN A 192 -17.76 7.61 8.13
N VAL A 193 -16.78 6.94 8.73
CA VAL A 193 -15.73 6.21 8.01
C VAL A 193 -15.95 4.72 8.25
N THR A 194 -16.18 3.96 7.19
CA THR A 194 -16.32 2.51 7.30
C THR A 194 -14.96 1.85 7.11
N ILE A 195 -14.50 1.13 8.13
CA ILE A 195 -13.35 0.23 8.04
C ILE A 195 -13.85 -1.19 7.82
N THR A 196 -13.28 -1.85 6.83
CA THR A 196 -13.61 -3.23 6.46
C THR A 196 -12.33 -4.06 6.42
N CYS A 197 -12.36 -5.24 7.04
CA CYS A 197 -11.30 -6.24 6.93
C CYS A 197 -11.84 -7.55 6.35
N LYS A 198 -11.00 -8.25 5.59
CA LYS A 198 -11.26 -9.62 5.13
C LYS A 198 -9.98 -10.44 5.18
N TRP A 199 -10.14 -11.73 5.48
CA TRP A 199 -9.07 -12.71 5.49
C TRP A 199 -9.62 -14.12 5.18
N PRO A 200 -9.86 -14.42 3.89
CA PRO A 200 -10.47 -15.68 3.47
C PRO A 200 -9.72 -16.92 3.97
N GLY A 201 -8.38 -16.93 3.90
CA GLY A 201 -7.54 -18.02 4.43
C GLY A 201 -7.66 -18.27 5.94
N ARG A 202 -8.30 -17.38 6.69
CA ARG A 202 -8.63 -17.54 8.12
C ARG A 202 -10.14 -17.59 8.39
N GLY A 203 -10.95 -17.81 7.37
CA GLY A 203 -12.41 -17.92 7.48
C GLY A 203 -13.13 -16.57 7.69
N LEU A 204 -12.44 -15.44 7.61
CA LEU A 204 -13.04 -14.11 7.71
C LEU A 204 -13.42 -13.61 6.32
N GLN A 205 -14.68 -13.81 5.91
CA GLN A 205 -15.14 -13.36 4.60
C GLN A 205 -15.13 -11.83 4.47
N THR A 206 -15.77 -11.14 5.42
CA THR A 206 -15.76 -9.68 5.53
C THR A 206 -16.27 -9.31 6.92
N ALA A 207 -15.62 -8.35 7.58
CA ALA A 207 -16.16 -7.68 8.76
C ALA A 207 -15.94 -6.17 8.62
N GLY A 208 -16.96 -5.38 8.98
CA GLY A 208 -16.93 -3.93 8.85
C GLY A 208 -17.47 -3.24 10.09
N LYS A 209 -16.89 -2.08 10.41
CA LYS A 209 -17.35 -1.20 11.49
C LYS A 209 -17.23 0.26 11.06
N GLU A 210 -17.95 1.12 11.77
CA GLU A 210 -18.01 2.55 11.50
C GLU A 210 -17.25 3.32 12.58
N LEU A 211 -16.40 4.24 12.12
CA LEU A 211 -15.70 5.25 12.90
C LEU A 211 -16.40 6.60 12.70
N ASN A 212 -16.30 7.47 13.70
CA ASN A 212 -16.80 8.83 13.60
C ASN A 212 -15.82 9.69 12.76
N GLY A 213 -16.06 9.77 11.45
CA GLY A 213 -15.27 10.56 10.51
C GLY A 213 -15.28 12.05 10.83
N THR A 214 -16.42 12.61 11.24
CA THR A 214 -16.51 14.00 11.71
C THR A 214 -15.55 14.27 12.87
N ALA A 215 -15.47 13.36 13.85
CA ALA A 215 -14.55 13.50 14.98
C ALA A 215 -13.09 13.39 14.54
N ILE A 216 -12.77 12.49 13.61
CA ILE A 216 -11.42 12.35 13.02
C ILE A 216 -11.03 13.65 12.31
N ARG A 217 -11.90 14.18 11.45
CA ARG A 217 -11.68 15.44 10.74
C ARG A 217 -11.46 16.59 11.73
N ALA A 218 -12.33 16.72 12.72
CA ALA A 218 -12.25 17.78 13.73
C ALA A 218 -10.96 17.70 14.58
N ALA A 219 -10.45 16.49 14.83
CA ALA A 219 -9.19 16.27 15.53
C ALA A 219 -7.98 16.63 14.64
N GLY A 220 -7.99 16.24 13.36
CA GLY A 220 -6.92 16.58 12.41
C GLY A 220 -6.75 18.09 12.23
N LEU A 221 -7.85 18.84 12.20
CA LEU A 221 -7.85 20.31 12.18
C LEU A 221 -7.30 20.97 13.46
N LYS A 222 -7.07 20.20 14.52
CA LYS A 222 -6.50 20.66 15.80
C LYS A 222 -5.08 20.14 16.03
N SER A 223 -4.51 19.40 15.07
CA SER A 223 -3.10 19.02 15.10
C SER A 223 -2.22 20.28 15.16
N LYS A 224 -1.04 20.13 15.78
CA LYS A 224 -0.11 21.25 15.99
C LYS A 224 1.23 20.94 15.37
N SER A 225 1.82 21.94 14.73
CA SER A 225 3.24 21.95 14.40
C SER A 225 4.07 21.84 15.69
N VAL A 226 5.15 21.06 15.62
CA VAL A 226 6.12 20.87 16.71
C VAL A 226 7.07 22.08 16.81
N TRP A 227 7.25 22.81 15.71
CA TRP A 227 8.33 23.79 15.54
C TRP A 227 7.83 25.24 15.45
N ASP A 228 6.53 25.47 15.68
CA ASP A 228 5.91 26.80 15.74
C ASP A 228 6.01 27.44 17.13
#